data_AF-A0A1Q5A629-F1
#
_entry.id   AF-A0A1Q5A629-F1
#
_cell.length_a   1.000
_cell.length_b   1.000
_cell.length_c   1.000
_cell.angle_alpha   90.00
_cell.angle_beta   90.00
_cell.angle_gamma   90.00
#
_symmetry.space_group_name_H-M   'P 1'
#
loop_
_entity.id
_entity.type
_entity.pdbx_description
1 polymer ?
#
loop_
_entity_poly.entity_id
_entity_poly.type
_entity_poly.pdbx_seq_one_letter_code
_entity_poly.pdbx_strand_id
1 'polypeptide(L)'
;MGDLAHQATDSDHNPDPDGSVDAWDMDVDGVDVQAVIAAALKHEAIQYVIYNRRITSRSWGLGVWRTYSGKNPHDKHVHFSTRDSHENSTKPWFPEEDLVTTQAEFNDFFKNALKDPDVAKELRRLPWQYEGGGIPAGLSTLNVLNKTFEGATSKTVLQPVTIDKDQLAALLQDPAFLAGLAKAVNDDAAKRMQA
;
A
#
# COMPACT_ATOMS: atom_id res chain seq x y z
N MET A 1 -8.10 -9.29 -19.92
CA MET A 1 -8.47 -9.81 -21.26
C MET A 1 -7.50 -9.25 -22.30
N GLY A 2 -6.53 -10.05 -22.73
CA GLY A 2 -5.48 -9.65 -23.67
C GLY A 2 -5.96 -9.53 -25.13
N ASP A 3 -5.07 -9.07 -25.99
CA ASP A 3 -5.28 -9.03 -27.43
C ASP A 3 -5.44 -10.44 -28.04
N LEU A 4 -5.83 -10.51 -29.32
CA LEU A 4 -6.01 -11.79 -30.05
C LEU A 4 -4.76 -12.68 -30.04
N ALA A 5 -3.56 -12.09 -29.94
CA ALA A 5 -2.33 -12.85 -29.86
C ALA A 5 -2.16 -13.52 -28.49
N HIS A 6 -2.58 -12.84 -27.42
CA HIS A 6 -2.60 -13.39 -26.06
C HIS A 6 -3.68 -14.48 -25.90
N GLN A 7 -4.85 -14.29 -26.50
CA GLN A 7 -5.94 -15.29 -26.51
C GLN A 7 -5.56 -16.58 -27.24
N ALA A 8 -4.57 -16.53 -28.14
CA ALA A 8 -4.05 -17.71 -28.83
C ALA A 8 -3.04 -18.52 -28.01
N THR A 9 -2.70 -18.08 -26.79
CA THR A 9 -1.79 -18.79 -25.88
C THR A 9 -2.56 -19.47 -24.75
N ASP A 10 -2.00 -20.54 -24.18
CA ASP A 10 -2.53 -21.13 -22.96
C ASP A 10 -2.20 -20.20 -21.78
N SER A 11 -3.23 -19.54 -21.24
CA SER A 11 -3.10 -18.55 -20.17
C SER A 11 -4.38 -18.46 -19.36
N ASP A 12 -4.24 -18.44 -18.04
CA ASP A 12 -5.34 -18.29 -17.07
C ASP A 12 -6.06 -16.93 -17.15
N HIS A 13 -5.53 -15.97 -17.93
CA HIS A 13 -6.20 -14.72 -18.28
C HIS A 13 -7.16 -14.85 -19.47
N ASN A 14 -7.23 -16.03 -20.08
CA ASN A 14 -8.18 -16.36 -21.12
C ASN A 14 -9.44 -17.01 -20.52
N PRO A 15 -10.61 -16.81 -21.14
CA PRO A 15 -11.84 -17.35 -20.61
C PRO A 15 -11.88 -18.88 -20.70
N ASP A 16 -12.39 -19.50 -19.64
CA ASP A 16 -12.82 -20.90 -19.64
C ASP A 16 -14.08 -21.09 -20.50
N PRO A 17 -14.49 -22.35 -20.80
CA PRO A 17 -15.66 -22.62 -21.64
C PRO A 17 -16.98 -22.02 -21.12
N ASP A 18 -17.08 -21.76 -19.82
CA ASP A 18 -18.22 -21.07 -19.18
C ASP A 18 -18.07 -19.54 -19.14
N GLY A 19 -16.94 -19.02 -19.60
CA GLY A 19 -16.62 -17.60 -19.70
C GLY A 19 -15.97 -16.99 -18.45
N SER A 20 -15.69 -17.77 -17.40
CA SER A 20 -14.93 -17.29 -16.25
C SER A 20 -13.45 -17.09 -16.60
N VAL A 21 -12.72 -16.31 -15.81
CA VAL A 21 -11.28 -16.09 -15.97
C VAL A 21 -10.63 -16.38 -14.63
N ASP A 22 -9.62 -17.24 -14.67
CA ASP A 22 -9.04 -17.86 -13.49
C ASP A 22 -7.74 -17.17 -13.03
N ALA A 23 -7.51 -15.93 -13.45
CA ALA A 23 -6.37 -15.15 -12.99
C ALA A 23 -6.65 -13.65 -12.83
N TRP A 24 -5.86 -13.05 -11.93
CA TRP A 24 -5.80 -11.61 -11.77
C TRP A 24 -4.36 -11.15 -11.52
N ASP A 25 -4.03 -9.97 -12.03
CA ASP A 25 -2.74 -9.33 -11.85
C ASP A 25 -2.87 -8.12 -10.94
N MET A 26 -1.98 -8.02 -9.95
CA MET A 26 -1.89 -6.87 -9.04
C MET A 26 -0.63 -6.07 -9.32
N ASP A 27 -0.75 -4.77 -9.55
CA ASP A 27 0.41 -3.87 -9.61
C ASP A 27 1.15 -3.84 -8.26
N VAL A 28 2.46 -3.65 -8.30
CA VAL A 28 3.31 -3.57 -7.11
C VAL A 28 3.35 -2.17 -6.50
N ASP A 29 2.96 -1.14 -7.27
CA ASP A 29 3.11 0.25 -6.86
C ASP A 29 2.15 0.62 -5.70
N GLY A 30 2.74 1.04 -4.58
CA GLY A 30 1.98 1.53 -3.40
C GLY A 30 1.38 0.45 -2.49
N VAL A 31 1.76 -0.83 -2.67
CA VAL A 31 1.21 -1.96 -1.90
C VAL A 31 2.32 -2.75 -1.21
N ASP A 32 2.06 -3.27 0.00
CA ASP A 32 2.89 -4.31 0.60
C ASP A 32 2.63 -5.66 -0.10
N VAL A 33 3.40 -5.89 -1.16
CA VAL A 33 3.30 -7.09 -2.00
C VAL A 33 3.44 -8.38 -1.19
N GLN A 34 4.32 -8.41 -0.18
CA GLN A 34 4.54 -9.62 0.61
C GLN A 34 3.34 -9.92 1.51
N ALA A 35 2.73 -8.89 2.11
CA ALA A 35 1.52 -9.05 2.90
C ALA A 35 0.35 -9.58 2.07
N VAL A 36 0.14 -9.04 0.86
CA VAL A 36 -0.92 -9.52 -0.04
C VAL A 36 -0.68 -10.97 -0.47
N ILE A 37 0.54 -11.30 -0.87
CA ILE A 37 0.90 -12.68 -1.21
C ILE A 37 0.66 -13.60 -0.01
N ALA A 38 1.11 -13.24 1.19
CA ALA A 38 0.94 -14.05 2.38
C ALA A 38 -0.54 -14.31 2.70
N ALA A 39 -1.41 -13.32 2.52
CA ALA A 39 -2.85 -13.49 2.69
C ALA A 39 -3.46 -14.36 1.59
N ALA A 40 -3.13 -14.10 0.32
CA ALA A 40 -3.64 -14.88 -0.80
C ALA A 40 -3.31 -16.37 -0.67
N LEU A 41 -2.10 -16.72 -0.21
CA LEU A 41 -1.69 -18.12 -0.02
C LEU A 41 -2.51 -18.86 1.06
N LYS A 42 -3.28 -18.16 1.90
CA LYS A 42 -4.23 -18.77 2.85
C LYS A 42 -5.56 -19.13 2.19
N HIS A 43 -5.90 -18.49 1.07
CA HIS A 43 -7.19 -18.69 0.42
C HIS A 43 -7.20 -19.99 -0.39
N GLU A 44 -8.28 -20.76 -0.25
CA GLU A 44 -8.39 -22.09 -0.86
C GLU A 44 -8.49 -22.09 -2.39
N ALA A 45 -8.91 -20.95 -2.95
CA ALA A 45 -9.02 -20.77 -4.38
C ALA A 45 -7.67 -20.58 -5.07
N ILE A 46 -6.60 -20.20 -4.36
CA ILE A 46 -5.30 -20.00 -5.02
C ILE A 46 -4.71 -21.34 -5.51
N GLN A 47 -4.42 -21.39 -6.80
CA GLN A 47 -3.71 -22.48 -7.45
C GLN A 47 -2.20 -22.23 -7.47
N TYR A 48 -1.78 -21.06 -7.95
CA TYR A 48 -0.39 -20.64 -7.95
C TYR A 48 -0.24 -19.11 -7.94
N VAL A 49 0.94 -18.64 -7.55
CA VAL A 49 1.33 -17.22 -7.54
C VAL A 49 2.70 -17.09 -8.19
N ILE A 50 2.85 -16.11 -9.09
CA ILE A 50 4.12 -15.76 -9.73
C ILE A 50 4.49 -14.33 -9.37
N TYR A 51 5.68 -14.14 -8.84
CA TYR A 51 6.23 -12.83 -8.54
C TYR A 51 7.76 -12.86 -8.57
N ASN A 52 8.35 -11.83 -9.16
CA ASN A 52 9.79 -11.56 -9.16
C ASN A 52 10.63 -12.79 -9.57
N ARG A 53 10.30 -13.39 -10.73
CA ARG A 53 10.93 -14.61 -11.25
C ARG A 53 10.86 -15.83 -10.31
N ARG A 54 9.86 -15.88 -9.43
CA ARG A 54 9.57 -17.02 -8.57
C ARG A 54 8.12 -17.44 -8.72
N ILE A 55 7.87 -18.73 -8.54
CA ILE A 55 6.53 -19.31 -8.58
C ILE A 55 6.33 -20.22 -7.37
N THR A 56 5.14 -20.17 -6.78
CA THR A 56 4.65 -21.14 -5.80
C THR A 56 3.36 -21.74 -6.32
N SER A 57 3.16 -23.04 -6.16
CA SER A 57 1.93 -23.72 -6.59
C SER A 57 1.50 -24.77 -5.58
N ARG A 58 0.18 -24.94 -5.47
CA ARG A 58 -0.44 -26.00 -4.68
C ARG A 58 0.02 -27.40 -5.10
N SER A 59 0.35 -27.60 -6.38
CA SER A 59 0.79 -28.90 -6.92
C SER A 59 2.09 -29.45 -6.31
N TRP A 60 2.91 -28.60 -5.68
CA TRP A 60 4.14 -29.02 -4.99
C TRP A 60 4.32 -28.43 -3.58
N GLY A 61 3.24 -27.88 -3.01
CA GLY A 61 3.26 -27.21 -1.71
C GLY A 61 3.15 -25.70 -1.88
N LEU A 62 1.96 -25.17 -1.63
CA LEU A 62 1.70 -23.73 -1.64
C LEU A 62 2.52 -23.06 -0.52
N GLY A 63 3.27 -22.01 -0.86
CA GLY A 63 4.30 -21.38 -0.01
C GLY A 63 5.73 -21.86 -0.30
N VAL A 64 5.91 -22.97 -1.04
CA VAL A 64 7.23 -23.44 -1.47
C VAL A 64 7.61 -22.80 -2.81
N TRP A 65 8.49 -21.80 -2.75
CA TRP A 65 8.92 -21.02 -3.90
C TRP A 65 10.01 -21.71 -4.73
N ARG A 66 9.79 -21.73 -6.05
CA ARG A 66 10.73 -22.22 -7.07
C ARG A 66 11.07 -21.12 -8.05
N THR A 67 12.18 -21.26 -8.78
CA THR A 67 12.54 -20.36 -9.88
C THR A 67 11.49 -20.42 -10.99
N TYR A 68 11.06 -19.27 -11.47
CA TYR A 68 10.21 -19.12 -12.65
C TYR A 68 11.04 -18.67 -13.84
N SER A 69 10.97 -19.42 -14.94
CA SER A 69 11.74 -19.21 -16.17
C SER A 69 10.90 -18.70 -17.34
N GLY A 70 9.63 -18.36 -17.11
CA GLY A 70 8.77 -17.79 -18.14
C GLY A 70 9.28 -16.46 -18.68
N LYS A 71 8.79 -16.09 -19.86
CA LYS A 71 9.24 -14.91 -20.60
C LYS A 71 8.93 -13.60 -19.86
N ASN A 72 7.75 -13.51 -19.25
CA ASN A 72 7.38 -12.39 -18.40
C ASN A 72 7.99 -12.60 -17.00
N PRO A 73 8.87 -11.73 -16.51
CA PRO A 73 9.52 -11.93 -15.21
C PRO A 73 8.60 -11.70 -13.99
N HIS A 74 7.41 -11.10 -14.16
CA HIS A 74 6.50 -10.71 -13.07
C HIS A 74 7.17 -9.84 -12.00
N ASP A 75 8.00 -8.87 -12.41
CA ASP A 75 8.70 -7.92 -11.53
C ASP A 75 8.00 -6.56 -11.39
N LYS A 76 6.90 -6.36 -12.13
CA LYS A 76 6.03 -5.17 -12.10
C LYS A 76 4.61 -5.45 -11.63
N HIS A 77 4.23 -6.72 -11.54
CA HIS A 77 2.94 -7.14 -11.02
C HIS A 77 3.09 -8.54 -10.42
N VAL A 78 2.20 -8.86 -9.50
CA VAL A 78 2.00 -10.23 -9.00
C VAL A 78 0.92 -10.86 -9.85
N HIS A 79 1.17 -12.07 -10.33
CA HIS A 79 0.16 -12.88 -11.00
C HIS A 79 -0.40 -13.92 -10.04
N PHE A 80 -1.72 -13.92 -9.88
CA PHE A 80 -2.45 -14.87 -9.05
C PHE A 80 -3.36 -15.70 -9.93
N SER A 81 -3.24 -17.02 -9.85
CA SER A 81 -4.11 -17.98 -10.51
C SER A 81 -5.02 -18.65 -9.48
N THR A 82 -6.30 -18.74 -9.82
CA THR A 82 -7.33 -19.44 -9.07
C THR A 82 -7.57 -20.84 -9.62
N ARG A 83 -8.26 -21.64 -8.82
CA ARG A 83 -8.71 -22.96 -9.19
C ARG A 83 -10.15 -22.83 -9.66
N ASP A 84 -10.42 -23.22 -10.89
CA ASP A 84 -11.76 -23.45 -11.44
C ASP A 84 -12.73 -24.06 -10.40
N SER A 85 -12.34 -25.20 -9.80
CA SER A 85 -13.14 -25.88 -8.75
C SER A 85 -13.52 -25.04 -7.51
N HIS A 86 -12.94 -23.85 -7.33
CA HIS A 86 -13.14 -22.94 -6.19
C HIS A 86 -13.43 -21.49 -6.65
N GLU A 87 -13.74 -21.25 -7.93
CA GLU A 87 -14.09 -19.93 -8.47
C GLU A 87 -15.30 -19.31 -7.74
N ASN A 88 -16.23 -20.16 -7.29
CA ASN A 88 -17.47 -19.78 -6.61
C ASN A 88 -17.33 -19.79 -5.07
N SER A 89 -16.10 -19.83 -4.53
CA SER A 89 -15.90 -19.80 -3.09
C SER A 89 -16.37 -18.46 -2.51
N THR A 90 -17.22 -18.53 -1.49
CA THR A 90 -17.70 -17.35 -0.74
C THR A 90 -16.83 -17.05 0.48
N LYS A 91 -15.72 -17.77 0.65
CA LYS A 91 -14.81 -17.52 1.77
C LYS A 91 -14.18 -16.14 1.63
N PRO A 92 -13.97 -15.42 2.75
CA PRO A 92 -13.26 -14.17 2.70
C PRO A 92 -11.80 -14.43 2.31
N TRP A 93 -11.29 -13.62 1.38
CA TRP A 93 -9.87 -13.61 0.99
C TRP A 93 -8.95 -13.21 2.13
N PHE A 94 -9.49 -12.43 3.08
CA PHE A 94 -8.84 -12.00 4.31
C PHE A 94 -9.76 -12.39 5.48
N PRO A 95 -9.43 -13.47 6.21
CA PRO A 95 -10.19 -13.87 7.39
C PRO A 95 -10.31 -12.72 8.40
N GLU A 96 -11.40 -12.66 9.18
CA GLU A 96 -11.60 -11.61 10.19
C GLU A 96 -10.47 -11.60 11.24
N GLU A 97 -9.86 -12.74 11.52
CA GLU A 97 -8.70 -12.86 12.41
C GLU A 97 -7.40 -12.25 11.83
N ASP A 98 -7.33 -12.03 10.52
CA ASP A 98 -6.21 -11.34 9.86
C ASP A 98 -6.49 -9.83 9.68
N LEU A 99 -7.74 -9.40 9.89
CA LEU A 99 -8.12 -8.01 9.98
C LEU A 99 -7.94 -7.57 11.45
N VAL A 100 -7.55 -6.30 11.67
CA VAL A 100 -7.51 -5.75 13.04
C VAL A 100 -8.94 -5.65 13.56
N THR A 101 -9.46 -6.71 14.19
CA THR A 101 -10.89 -6.87 14.49
C THR A 101 -11.24 -6.67 15.95
N THR A 102 -10.25 -6.62 16.85
CA THR A 102 -10.50 -6.26 18.25
C THR A 102 -9.84 -4.95 18.65
N GLN A 103 -10.46 -4.23 19.59
CA GLN A 103 -9.89 -3.04 20.21
C GLN A 103 -8.51 -3.33 20.83
N ALA A 104 -8.28 -4.55 21.32
CA ALA A 104 -6.99 -4.96 21.90
C ALA A 104 -5.90 -5.08 20.83
N GLU A 105 -6.20 -5.73 19.71
CA GLU A 105 -5.26 -5.86 18.58
C GLU A 105 -5.01 -4.52 17.91
N PHE A 106 -6.03 -3.67 17.77
CA PHE A 106 -5.84 -2.30 17.33
C PHE A 106 -4.93 -1.53 18.27
N ASN A 107 -5.15 -1.65 19.59
CA ASN A 107 -4.31 -1.00 20.58
C ASN A 107 -2.87 -1.51 20.51
N ASP A 108 -2.65 -2.79 20.25
CA ASP A 108 -1.30 -3.36 20.18
C ASP A 108 -0.60 -3.06 18.86
N PHE A 109 -1.31 -3.09 17.74
CA PHE A 109 -0.86 -2.56 16.45
C PHE A 109 -0.46 -1.08 16.61
N PHE A 110 -1.34 -0.27 17.19
CA PHE A 110 -1.12 1.15 17.39
C PHE A 110 0.05 1.41 18.34
N LYS A 111 0.14 0.70 19.48
CA LYS A 111 1.31 0.77 20.38
C LYS A 111 2.61 0.37 19.70
N ASN A 112 2.59 -0.61 18.79
CA ASN A 112 3.78 -1.01 18.04
C ASN A 112 4.14 0.04 16.98
N ALA A 113 3.17 0.62 16.29
CA ALA A 113 3.38 1.76 15.40
C ALA A 113 3.96 2.97 16.16
N LEU A 114 3.53 3.23 17.41
CA LEU A 114 4.11 4.27 18.26
C LEU A 114 5.58 4.02 18.66
N LYS A 115 6.06 2.78 18.61
CA LYS A 115 7.47 2.44 18.89
C LYS A 115 8.36 2.68 17.67
N ASP A 116 7.79 2.82 16.48
CA ASP A 116 8.53 3.21 15.29
C ASP A 116 9.06 4.65 15.50
N PRO A 117 10.39 4.86 15.44
CA PRO A 117 10.99 6.17 15.70
C PRO A 117 10.54 7.24 14.71
N ASP A 118 10.17 6.88 13.47
CA ASP A 118 9.70 7.83 12.46
C ASP A 118 8.25 8.25 12.73
N VAL A 119 7.39 7.30 13.10
CA VAL A 119 6.02 7.58 13.56
C VAL A 119 6.03 8.41 14.85
N ALA A 120 6.88 8.05 15.81
CA ALA A 120 7.06 8.79 17.05
C ALA A 120 7.60 10.22 16.82
N LYS A 121 8.50 10.39 15.86
CA LYS A 121 9.04 11.70 15.47
C LYS A 121 7.96 12.57 14.85
N GLU A 122 7.14 12.03 13.95
CA GLU A 122 6.03 12.79 13.35
C GLU A 122 4.95 13.14 14.38
N LEU A 123 4.60 12.22 15.30
CA LEU A 123 3.69 12.50 16.41
C LEU A 123 4.21 13.58 17.37
N ARG A 124 5.53 13.66 17.60
CA ARG A 124 6.15 14.72 18.42
C ARG A 124 6.24 16.06 17.69
N ARG A 125 6.27 16.05 16.35
CA ARG A 125 6.28 17.26 15.51
C ARG A 125 4.89 17.87 15.36
N LEU A 126 3.84 17.09 15.58
CA LEU A 126 2.50 17.64 15.70
C LEU A 126 2.48 18.56 16.94
N PRO A 127 2.15 19.85 16.78
CA PRO A 127 1.92 20.70 17.93
C PRO A 127 0.69 20.15 18.64
N TRP A 128 0.88 19.43 19.75
CA TRP A 128 -0.16 19.15 20.74
C TRP A 128 -0.57 20.45 21.46
N GLN A 129 -0.65 21.57 20.73
CA GLN A 129 -0.95 22.91 21.22
C GLN A 129 -2.45 23.09 21.46
N TYR A 130 -3.02 22.20 22.26
CA TYR A 130 -4.25 22.50 22.98
C TYR A 130 -3.98 22.30 24.46
N GLU A 131 -3.87 23.40 25.21
CA GLU A 131 -4.16 23.33 26.64
C GLU A 131 -5.59 22.82 26.79
N GLY A 132 -5.76 21.65 27.42
CA GLY A 132 -7.07 21.02 27.65
C GLY A 132 -7.34 19.71 26.91
N GLY A 133 -6.38 19.16 26.13
CA GLY A 133 -6.46 17.78 25.62
C GLY A 133 -7.58 17.49 24.60
N GLY A 134 -8.13 18.53 23.96
CA GLY A 134 -9.24 18.40 23.02
C GLY A 134 -8.80 17.95 21.62
N ILE A 135 -9.35 16.83 21.16
CA ILE A 135 -9.37 16.44 19.74
C ILE A 135 -10.07 17.57 18.96
N PRO A 136 -9.61 17.96 17.76
CA PRO A 136 -10.28 19.01 17.00
C PRO A 136 -11.76 18.71 16.79
N ALA A 137 -12.61 19.74 16.88
CA ALA A 137 -14.04 19.60 16.67
C ALA A 137 -14.33 18.95 15.31
N GLY A 138 -15.10 17.86 15.30
CA GLY A 138 -15.42 17.09 14.09
C GLY A 138 -14.43 15.97 13.75
N LEU A 139 -13.35 15.80 14.51
CA LEU A 139 -12.45 14.66 14.40
C LEU A 139 -12.60 13.72 15.61
N SER A 140 -12.47 12.42 15.38
CA SER A 140 -12.28 11.43 16.43
C SER A 140 -10.78 11.25 16.68
N THR A 141 -10.39 10.75 17.86
CA THR A 141 -9.00 10.35 18.14
C THR A 141 -8.48 9.44 17.03
N LEU A 142 -9.32 8.50 16.58
CA LEU A 142 -9.00 7.56 15.52
C LEU A 142 -8.74 8.26 14.18
N ASN A 143 -9.52 9.27 13.81
CA ASN A 143 -9.29 10.02 12.57
C ASN A 143 -8.02 10.88 12.60
N VAL A 144 -7.68 11.46 13.77
CA VAL A 144 -6.41 12.20 13.95
C VAL A 144 -5.23 11.25 13.80
N LEU A 145 -5.33 10.07 14.43
CA LEU A 145 -4.29 9.05 14.36
C LEU A 145 -4.13 8.49 12.94
N ASN A 146 -5.24 8.21 12.24
CA ASN A 146 -5.20 7.70 10.87
C ASN A 146 -4.58 8.71 9.90
N LYS A 147 -4.95 9.99 9.99
CA LYS A 147 -4.31 11.06 9.19
C LYS A 147 -2.83 11.23 9.51
N THR A 148 -2.43 11.01 10.76
CA THR A 148 -1.01 11.10 11.15
C THR A 148 -0.22 9.93 10.57
N PHE A 149 -0.78 8.72 10.62
CA PHE A 149 -0.20 7.54 10.01
C PHE A 149 -0.07 7.70 8.49
N GLU A 150 -1.14 8.11 7.80
CA GLU A 150 -1.13 8.43 6.36
C GLU A 150 -0.07 9.50 6.02
N GLY A 151 0.06 10.54 6.85
CA GLY A 151 1.07 11.58 6.66
C GLY A 151 2.52 11.10 6.84
N ALA A 152 2.75 10.18 7.78
CA ALA A 152 4.07 9.60 8.02
C ALA A 152 4.48 8.63 6.90
N THR A 153 3.57 7.76 6.46
CA THR A 153 3.82 6.79 5.38
C THR A 153 3.95 7.47 4.01
N SER A 154 3.19 8.54 3.76
CA SER A 154 3.31 9.33 2.53
C SER A 154 4.64 10.10 2.45
N LYS A 155 5.22 10.51 3.59
CA LYS A 155 6.52 11.20 3.64
C LYS A 155 7.71 10.28 3.40
N THR A 156 7.57 8.97 3.58
CA THR A 156 8.63 8.00 3.23
C THR A 156 9.01 8.07 1.74
N VAL A 157 8.16 8.67 0.88
CA VAL A 157 8.43 8.93 -0.55
C VAL A 157 9.22 10.24 -0.79
N LEU A 158 9.30 11.15 0.18
CA LEU A 158 10.08 12.38 0.07
C LEU A 158 11.34 12.29 0.95
N GLN A 159 12.46 11.97 0.31
CA GLN A 159 13.75 11.96 0.99
C GLN A 159 14.03 13.35 1.60
N PRO A 160 14.38 13.43 2.90
CA PRO A 160 14.75 14.70 3.51
C PRO A 160 16.02 15.23 2.84
N VAL A 161 15.90 16.32 2.10
CA VAL A 161 17.05 17.08 1.60
C VAL A 161 17.60 17.89 2.76
N THR A 162 18.85 17.61 3.15
CA THR A 162 19.58 18.48 4.06
C THR A 162 20.18 19.61 3.24
N ILE A 163 19.73 20.84 3.49
CA ILE A 163 20.31 22.05 2.88
C ILE A 163 21.14 22.80 3.92
N ASP A 164 22.35 23.22 3.53
CA ASP A 164 23.17 24.11 4.35
C ASP A 164 22.76 25.59 4.20
N LYS A 165 23.43 26.47 4.95
CA LYS A 165 23.11 27.91 4.97
C LYS A 165 23.35 28.59 3.62
N ASP A 166 24.34 28.14 2.86
CA ASP A 166 24.72 28.75 1.59
C ASP A 166 23.76 28.28 0.48
N GLN A 167 23.37 27.01 0.52
CA GLN A 167 22.31 26.46 -0.32
C GLN A 167 20.96 27.13 -0.06
N LEU A 168 20.63 27.39 1.21
CA LEU A 168 19.43 28.14 1.56
C LEU A 168 19.50 29.59 1.05
N ALA A 169 20.65 30.24 1.18
CA ALA A 169 20.85 31.60 0.66
C ALA A 169 20.70 31.66 -0.87
N ALA A 170 21.19 30.65 -1.59
CA ALA A 170 21.02 30.54 -3.04
C ALA A 170 19.56 30.33 -3.45
N LEU A 171 18.83 29.45 -2.74
CA LEU A 171 17.40 29.22 -2.99
C LEU A 171 16.56 30.46 -2.73
N LEU A 172 16.88 31.23 -1.68
CA LEU A 172 16.21 32.49 -1.38
C LEU A 172 16.50 33.62 -2.39
N GLN A 173 17.46 33.42 -3.30
CA GLN A 173 17.72 34.32 -4.42
C GLN A 173 17.09 33.83 -5.73
N ASP A 174 16.60 32.59 -5.78
CA ASP A 174 15.95 32.01 -6.97
C ASP A 174 14.47 32.49 -7.08
N PRO A 175 14.12 33.30 -8.09
CA PRO A 175 12.77 33.80 -8.26
C PRO A 175 11.72 32.70 -8.49
N ALA A 176 12.10 31.58 -9.12
CA ALA A 176 11.19 30.46 -9.35
C ALA A 176 10.87 29.72 -8.05
N PHE A 177 11.88 29.52 -7.21
CA PHE A 177 11.71 28.97 -5.87
C PHE A 177 10.81 29.87 -5.01
N LEU A 178 11.07 31.19 -5.01
CA LEU A 178 10.25 32.15 -4.25
C LEU A 178 8.80 32.21 -4.73
N ALA A 179 8.56 32.12 -6.04
CA ALA A 179 7.21 32.08 -6.60
C ALA A 179 6.45 30.80 -6.18
N GLY A 180 7.14 29.66 -6.20
CA GLY A 180 6.60 28.38 -5.72
C GLY A 180 6.28 28.43 -4.22
N LEU A 181 7.17 29.01 -3.42
CA LEU A 181 6.97 29.19 -1.97
C LEU A 181 5.77 30.10 -1.69
N ALA A 182 5.66 31.24 -2.38
CA ALA A 182 4.54 32.16 -2.23
C ALA A 182 3.20 31.50 -2.58
N LYS A 183 3.17 30.70 -3.66
CA LYS A 183 1.98 29.92 -4.02
C LYS A 183 1.61 28.91 -2.91
N ALA A 184 2.58 28.16 -2.40
CA ALA A 184 2.34 27.17 -1.36
C ALA A 184 1.82 27.82 -0.05
N VAL A 185 2.37 28.98 0.32
CA VAL A 185 1.90 29.77 1.48
C VAL A 185 0.47 30.27 1.27
N ASN A 186 0.14 30.75 0.07
CA ASN A 186 -1.21 31.21 -0.26
C ASN A 186 -2.23 30.06 -0.29
N ASP A 187 -1.85 28.92 -0.86
CA ASP A 187 -2.70 27.71 -0.88
C ASP A 187 -2.97 27.20 0.55
N ASP A 188 -1.96 27.24 1.44
CA ASP A 188 -2.12 26.87 2.85
C ASP A 188 -3.00 27.86 3.61
N ALA A 189 -2.81 29.17 3.38
CA ALA A 189 -3.67 30.20 3.95
C ALA A 189 -5.13 30.05 3.49
N ALA A 190 -5.37 29.80 2.20
CA ALA A 190 -6.71 29.58 1.66
C ALA A 190 -7.39 28.34 2.27
N LYS A 191 -6.64 27.25 2.49
CA LYS A 191 -7.16 26.04 3.17
C LYS A 191 -7.53 26.33 4.62
N ARG A 192 -6.75 27.14 5.35
CA ARG A 192 -7.04 27.53 6.74
C ARG A 192 -8.24 28.46 6.87
N MET A 193 -8.59 29.20 5.83
CA MET A 193 -9.77 30.08 5.82
C MET A 193 -11.07 29.35 5.45
N GLN A 194 -10.99 28.11 4.93
CA GLN A 194 -12.13 27.28 4.55
C GLN A 194 -12.52 26.25 5.63
N ALA A 195 -11.78 26.17 6.73
CA ALA A 195 -12.01 25.32 7.89
C ALA A 195 -12.52 26.16 9.07
#